data_AF-A0A7J4U4L4-F1
#
_entry.id   AF-A0A7J4U4L4-F1
#
_cell.length_a   1.000
_cell.length_b   1.000
_cell.length_c   1.000
_cell.angle_alpha   90.00
_cell.angle_beta   90.00
_cell.angle_gamma   90.00
#
_symmetry.space_group_name_H-M   'P 1'
#
loop_
_entity.id
_entity.type
_entity.pdbx_description
1 polymer ?
#
loop_
_entity_poly.entity_id
_entity_poly.type
_entity_poly.pdbx_seq_one_letter_code
_entity_poly.pdbx_strand_id
1 'polypeptide(L)'
;MKYITEIVDLKKGYDELREDRITVGMATCGISAGADKTYEKLQESLLDIMIDPVGCAGMCYAEPIVTVMKDGLLSIYGHVTEEKVPMLVQSIKNNIVCSELLLGHSLEEIDYYRKQKRILMSNCGKINPLSLHQYIANGGYGGLTRALKLSSQDVIDEVKVSGLRGRGGAGFPTG
;
A
#
# COMPACT_ATOMS: atom_id res chain seq x y z
N MET A 1 24.88 19.02 0.52
CA MET A 1 24.04 17.85 0.19
C MET A 1 22.62 18.35 0.09
N LYS A 2 21.96 18.25 -1.07
CA LYS A 2 20.56 18.66 -1.20
C LYS A 2 19.70 17.73 -0.34
N TYR A 3 18.77 18.29 0.43
CA TYR A 3 17.87 17.47 1.26
C TYR A 3 16.83 16.78 0.35
N ILE A 4 16.35 15.58 0.72
CA ILE A 4 15.33 14.86 -0.06
C ILE A 4 14.08 15.72 -0.32
N THR A 5 13.74 16.58 0.64
CA THR A 5 12.65 17.56 0.56
C THR A 5 12.87 18.67 -0.47
N GLU A 6 14.10 18.86 -0.94
CA GLU A 6 14.45 19.82 -2.01
C GLU A 6 14.40 19.18 -3.40
N ILE A 7 14.25 17.85 -3.48
CA ILE A 7 14.26 17.07 -4.72
C ILE A 7 12.87 16.53 -5.04
N VAL A 8 12.07 16.24 -4.00
CA VAL A 8 10.75 15.64 -4.15
C VAL A 8 9.72 16.53 -3.49
N ASP A 9 8.68 16.88 -4.25
CA ASP A 9 7.50 17.55 -3.74
C ASP A 9 6.76 16.62 -2.77
N LEU A 10 6.98 16.85 -1.47
CA LEU A 10 6.34 16.13 -0.39
C LEU A 10 4.84 16.42 -0.32
N LYS A 11 4.44 17.66 -0.64
CA LYS A 11 3.05 18.07 -0.58
C LYS A 11 2.24 17.22 -1.54
N LYS A 12 2.72 17.09 -2.78
CA LYS A 12 2.13 16.19 -3.78
C LYS A 12 1.95 14.76 -3.26
N GLY A 13 2.97 14.16 -2.63
CA GLY A 13 2.87 12.81 -2.09
C GLY A 13 1.87 12.67 -0.93
N TYR A 14 1.74 13.69 -0.08
CA TYR A 14 0.72 13.70 0.97
C TYR A 14 -0.69 13.87 0.41
N ASP A 15 -0.85 14.72 -0.61
CA ASP A 15 -2.14 14.95 -1.26
C ASP A 15 -2.62 13.64 -1.93
N GLU A 16 -1.76 12.95 -2.69
CA GLU A 16 -2.03 11.62 -3.30
C GLU A 16 -2.42 10.52 -2.28
N LEU A 17 -1.98 10.66 -1.01
CA LEU A 17 -2.27 9.69 0.05
C LEU A 17 -3.53 10.02 0.87
N ARG A 18 -3.99 11.28 0.84
CA ARG A 18 -5.07 11.79 1.69
C ARG A 18 -6.36 12.11 0.93
N GLU A 19 -6.26 12.33 -0.37
CA GLU A 19 -7.43 12.53 -1.23
C GLU A 19 -8.21 11.23 -1.46
N ASP A 20 -9.43 11.41 -1.97
CA ASP A 20 -10.25 10.30 -2.44
C ASP A 20 -9.48 9.51 -3.48
N ARG A 21 -9.37 8.20 -3.25
CA ARG A 21 -8.58 7.32 -4.10
C ARG A 21 -9.05 5.89 -4.03
N ILE A 22 -8.85 5.20 -5.14
CA ILE A 22 -9.07 3.76 -5.28
C ILE A 22 -7.71 3.14 -5.52
N THR A 23 -7.39 2.06 -4.83
CA THR A 23 -6.17 1.30 -5.10
C THR A 23 -6.50 -0.14 -5.47
N VAL A 24 -5.79 -0.69 -6.46
CA VAL A 24 -5.97 -2.07 -6.91
C VAL A 24 -4.68 -2.86 -6.69
N GLY A 25 -4.77 -4.04 -6.09
CA GLY A 25 -3.64 -4.96 -5.89
C GLY A 25 -3.13 -5.52 -7.21
N MET A 26 -2.02 -4.97 -7.72
CA MET A 26 -1.45 -5.27 -9.04
C MET A 26 -0.15 -6.06 -8.98
N ALA A 27 0.08 -6.79 -7.88
CA ALA A 27 1.17 -7.77 -7.83
C ALA A 27 0.81 -9.03 -8.63
N THR A 28 1.80 -9.91 -8.84
CA THR A 28 1.65 -11.12 -9.66
C THR A 28 0.48 -12.00 -9.26
N CYS A 29 0.21 -12.17 -7.96
CA CYS A 29 -0.94 -12.93 -7.47
C CYS A 29 -2.28 -12.26 -7.83
N GLY A 30 -2.40 -10.94 -7.67
CA GLY A 30 -3.57 -10.17 -8.07
C GLY A 30 -3.81 -10.25 -9.58
N ILE A 31 -2.77 -10.02 -10.39
CA ILE A 31 -2.84 -10.16 -11.86
C ILE A 31 -3.27 -11.58 -12.24
N SER A 32 -2.70 -12.59 -11.60
CA SER A 32 -3.07 -14.00 -11.85
C SER A 32 -4.54 -14.30 -11.49
N ALA A 33 -5.13 -13.54 -10.57
CA ALA A 33 -6.53 -13.62 -10.17
C ALA A 33 -7.47 -12.69 -10.98
N GLY A 34 -6.96 -11.96 -11.99
CA GLY A 34 -7.74 -11.07 -12.85
C GLY A 34 -7.79 -9.60 -12.40
N ALA A 35 -6.82 -9.15 -11.58
CA ALA A 35 -6.76 -7.75 -11.14
C ALA A 35 -6.46 -6.77 -12.29
N ASP A 36 -5.79 -7.22 -13.35
CA ASP A 36 -5.55 -6.45 -14.58
C ASP A 36 -6.86 -6.03 -15.24
N LYS A 37 -7.76 -6.97 -15.47
CA LYS A 37 -9.09 -6.71 -16.02
C LYS A 37 -9.92 -5.83 -15.09
N THR A 38 -9.82 -6.07 -13.79
CA THR A 38 -10.49 -5.27 -12.75
C THR A 38 -10.03 -3.81 -12.79
N TYR A 39 -8.72 -3.60 -12.89
CA TYR A 39 -8.09 -2.29 -12.98
C TYR A 39 -8.51 -1.55 -14.25
N GLU A 40 -8.43 -2.20 -15.41
CA GLU A 40 -8.88 -1.65 -16.69
C GLU A 40 -10.36 -1.23 -16.63
N LYS A 41 -11.22 -2.10 -16.09
CA LYS A 41 -12.65 -1.81 -15.95
C LYS A 41 -12.93 -0.63 -15.00
N LEU A 42 -12.16 -0.49 -13.93
CA LEU A 42 -12.26 0.66 -13.03
C LEU A 42 -11.80 1.95 -13.73
N GLN A 43 -10.74 1.92 -14.53
CA GLN A 43 -10.29 3.08 -15.31
C GLN A 43 -11.36 3.55 -16.30
N GLU A 44 -12.11 2.63 -16.92
CA GLU A 44 -13.23 2.94 -17.82
C GLU A 44 -14.46 3.55 -17.11
N SER A 45 -14.55 3.49 -15.78
CA SER A 45 -15.77 3.82 -15.03
C SER A 45 -16.11 5.32 -14.93
N LEU A 46 -15.20 6.18 -15.43
CA LEU A 46 -15.27 7.64 -15.42
C LEU A 46 -15.58 8.22 -14.03
N LEU A 47 -15.00 7.61 -12.99
CA LEU A 47 -15.00 8.19 -11.65
C LEU A 47 -13.98 9.32 -11.60
N ASP A 48 -14.37 10.48 -11.06
CA ASP A 48 -13.44 11.59 -10.77
C ASP A 48 -12.68 11.33 -9.46
N ILE A 49 -12.04 10.17 -9.40
CA ILE A 49 -11.28 9.68 -8.25
C ILE A 49 -10.00 9.03 -8.79
N MET A 50 -8.87 9.30 -8.15
CA MET A 50 -7.58 8.71 -8.53
C MET A 50 -7.64 7.19 -8.38
N ILE A 51 -7.15 6.44 -9.37
CA ILE A 51 -7.07 4.98 -9.33
C ILE A 51 -5.61 4.57 -9.45
N ASP A 52 -5.05 3.99 -8.38
CA ASP A 52 -3.63 3.71 -8.24
C ASP A 52 -3.34 2.19 -8.21
N PRO A 53 -2.39 1.70 -9.02
CA PRO A 53 -1.91 0.33 -8.89
C PRO A 53 -0.98 0.22 -7.68
N VAL A 54 -1.28 -0.71 -6.77
CA VAL A 54 -0.46 -0.96 -5.57
C VAL A 54 0.11 -2.38 -5.57
N GLY A 55 1.11 -2.63 -4.72
CA GLY A 55 1.64 -3.98 -4.53
C GLY A 55 0.67 -4.94 -3.81
N CYS A 56 1.09 -6.18 -3.59
CA CYS A 56 0.29 -7.19 -2.89
C CYS A 56 -0.01 -6.76 -1.45
N ALA A 57 -1.26 -6.88 -1.02
CA ALA A 57 -1.65 -6.63 0.37
C ALA A 57 -1.41 -7.85 1.29
N GLY A 58 -1.26 -9.05 0.72
CA GLY A 58 -0.97 -10.31 1.41
C GLY A 58 -2.16 -11.26 1.53
N MET A 59 -3.39 -10.80 1.26
CA MET A 59 -4.59 -11.63 1.26
C MET A 59 -4.84 -12.26 -0.12
N CYS A 60 -3.88 -13.06 -0.61
CA CYS A 60 -3.96 -13.63 -1.97
C CYS A 60 -5.24 -14.43 -2.24
N TYR A 61 -5.85 -15.00 -1.19
CA TYR A 61 -7.13 -15.73 -1.30
C TYR A 61 -8.32 -14.81 -1.63
N ALA A 62 -8.20 -13.50 -1.37
CA ALA A 62 -9.25 -12.51 -1.56
C ALA A 62 -9.00 -11.59 -2.78
N GLU A 63 -7.98 -11.89 -3.59
CA GLU A 63 -7.73 -11.13 -4.81
C GLU A 63 -8.86 -11.33 -5.85
N PRO A 64 -9.15 -10.34 -6.71
CA PRO A 64 -8.57 -9.00 -6.72
C PRO A 64 -9.01 -8.13 -5.53
N ILE A 65 -8.04 -7.50 -4.86
CA ILE A 65 -8.30 -6.58 -3.76
C ILE A 65 -8.39 -5.15 -4.31
N VAL A 66 -9.48 -4.48 -3.96
CA VAL A 66 -9.69 -3.06 -4.25
C VAL A 66 -9.93 -2.33 -2.94
N THR A 67 -9.21 -1.25 -2.71
CA THR A 67 -9.43 -0.39 -1.54
C THR A 67 -9.94 0.95 -2.01
N VAL A 68 -10.97 1.49 -1.36
CA VAL A 68 -11.54 2.80 -1.65
C VAL A 68 -11.38 3.65 -0.39
N MET A 69 -10.68 4.78 -0.52
CA MET A 69 -10.72 5.87 0.44
C MET A 69 -11.64 6.94 -0.17
N LYS A 70 -12.75 7.24 0.49
CA LYS A 70 -13.68 8.28 0.04
C LYS A 70 -14.26 9.02 1.23
N ASP A 71 -14.22 10.35 1.23
CA ASP A 71 -14.75 11.20 2.30
C ASP A 71 -14.19 10.82 3.70
N GLY A 72 -12.93 10.37 3.74
CA GLY A 72 -12.26 9.91 4.95
C GLY A 72 -12.64 8.50 5.43
N LEU A 73 -13.53 7.79 4.72
CA LEU A 73 -13.86 6.40 4.98
C LEU A 73 -13.01 5.48 4.11
N LEU A 74 -12.22 4.62 4.77
CA LEU A 74 -11.52 3.51 4.13
C LEU A 74 -12.47 2.31 4.02
N SER A 75 -12.50 1.66 2.86
CA SER A 75 -13.22 0.41 2.65
C SER A 75 -12.36 -0.53 1.81
N ILE A 76 -12.11 -1.74 2.33
CA ILE A 76 -11.29 -2.75 1.66
C ILE A 76 -12.24 -3.82 1.12
N TYR A 77 -12.14 -4.10 -0.17
CA TYR A 77 -12.99 -5.04 -0.88
C TYR A 77 -12.15 -6.20 -1.44
N GLY A 78 -12.70 -7.40 -1.39
CA GLY A 78 -12.09 -8.61 -1.93
C GLY A 78 -12.94 -9.24 -3.03
N HIS A 79 -12.32 -10.14 -3.80
CA HIS A 79 -12.95 -10.86 -4.91
C HIS A 79 -13.64 -9.91 -5.90
N VAL A 80 -13.04 -8.74 -6.14
CA VAL A 80 -13.58 -7.74 -7.05
C VAL A 80 -13.18 -8.11 -8.46
N THR A 81 -13.87 -9.09 -9.05
CA THR A 81 -13.64 -9.50 -10.44
C THR A 81 -14.21 -8.46 -11.42
N GLU A 82 -13.84 -8.56 -12.71
CA GLU A 82 -14.32 -7.65 -13.75
C GLU A 82 -15.86 -7.52 -13.80
N GLU A 83 -16.57 -8.62 -13.53
CA GLU A 83 -18.03 -8.67 -13.52
C GLU A 83 -18.65 -7.96 -12.31
N LYS A 84 -17.89 -7.82 -11.22
CA LYS A 84 -18.32 -7.18 -9.97
C LYS A 84 -17.97 -5.69 -9.91
N VAL A 85 -17.09 -5.21 -10.79
CA VAL A 85 -16.72 -3.79 -10.88
C VAL A 85 -17.95 -2.87 -11.05
N PRO A 86 -18.95 -3.15 -11.91
CA PRO A 86 -20.12 -2.28 -12.03
C PRO A 86 -20.88 -2.07 -10.72
N MET A 87 -21.01 -3.12 -9.90
CA MET A 87 -21.66 -3.05 -8.59
C MET A 87 -20.86 -2.17 -7.60
N LEU A 88 -19.53 -2.33 -7.58
CA LEU A 88 -18.66 -1.48 -6.76
C LEU A 88 -18.74 -0.01 -7.20
N VAL A 89 -18.63 0.26 -8.51
CA VAL A 89 -18.72 1.61 -9.08
C VAL A 89 -20.07 2.26 -8.75
N GLN A 90 -21.18 1.52 -8.86
CA GLN A 90 -22.50 2.04 -8.49
C GLN A 90 -22.57 2.40 -7.01
N SER A 91 -21.98 1.57 -6.14
CA SER A 91 -21.90 1.84 -4.70
C SER A 91 -21.10 3.12 -4.41
N ILE A 92 -19.96 3.30 -5.08
CA ILE A 92 -19.11 4.50 -4.97
C ILE A 92 -19.87 5.76 -5.43
N LYS A 93 -20.59 5.70 -6.57
CA LYS A 93 -21.36 6.85 -7.10
C LYS A 93 -22.50 7.26 -6.16
N ASN A 94 -23.09 6.29 -5.48
CA ASN A 94 -24.19 6.52 -4.55
C ASN A 94 -23.73 6.84 -3.11
N ASN A 95 -22.42 6.94 -2.86
CA ASN A 95 -21.84 7.12 -1.52
C ASN A 95 -22.30 6.05 -0.51
N ILE A 96 -22.36 4.80 -0.94
CA ILE A 96 -22.67 3.65 -0.08
C ILE A 96 -21.56 2.61 -0.13
N VAL A 97 -21.45 1.82 0.93
CA VAL A 97 -20.51 0.70 1.02
C VAL A 97 -21.08 -0.52 0.31
N CYS A 98 -20.28 -1.16 -0.56
CA CYS A 98 -20.67 -2.41 -1.19
C CYS A 98 -20.50 -3.57 -0.19
N SER A 99 -21.52 -3.83 0.63
CA SER A 99 -21.45 -4.82 1.72
C SER A 99 -21.14 -6.24 1.27
N GLU A 100 -21.51 -6.61 0.03
CA GLU A 100 -21.23 -7.95 -0.52
C GLU A 100 -19.74 -8.21 -0.70
N LEU A 101 -18.95 -7.18 -1.02
CA LEU A 101 -17.51 -7.32 -1.30
C LEU A 101 -16.64 -6.89 -0.12
N LEU A 102 -17.23 -6.30 0.92
CA LEU A 102 -16.52 -5.66 2.01
C LEU A 102 -15.77 -6.69 2.88
N LEU A 103 -14.47 -6.46 3.06
CA LEU A 103 -13.62 -7.18 4.00
C LEU A 103 -13.49 -6.42 5.33
N GLY A 104 -13.49 -5.08 5.30
CA GLY A 104 -13.43 -4.23 6.50
C GLY A 104 -13.10 -2.76 6.17
N HIS A 105 -13.23 -1.89 7.17
CA HIS A 105 -12.91 -0.46 7.05
C HIS A 105 -11.51 -0.08 7.55
N SER A 106 -10.81 -1.04 8.13
CA SER A 106 -9.45 -0.87 8.61
C SER A 106 -8.69 -2.21 8.52
N LEU A 107 -7.36 -2.16 8.58
CA LEU A 107 -6.59 -3.41 8.66
C LEU A 107 -6.87 -4.11 9.99
N GLU A 108 -7.15 -3.36 11.05
CA GLU A 108 -7.42 -3.86 12.41
C GLU A 108 -8.76 -4.62 12.51
N GLU A 109 -9.72 -4.30 11.65
CA GLU A 109 -11.00 -5.02 11.54
C GLU A 109 -10.85 -6.39 10.87
N ILE A 110 -9.86 -6.55 9.98
CA ILE A 110 -9.66 -7.79 9.24
C ILE A 110 -8.82 -8.76 10.07
N ASP A 111 -9.41 -9.91 10.43
CA ASP A 111 -8.75 -10.95 11.26
C ASP A 111 -7.38 -11.40 10.73
N TYR A 112 -7.19 -11.41 9.41
CA TYR A 112 -5.91 -11.71 8.76
C TYR A 112 -4.82 -10.74 9.19
N TYR A 113 -5.11 -9.44 9.25
CA TYR A 113 -4.14 -8.39 9.56
C TYR A 113 -4.05 -8.08 11.06
N ARG A 114 -5.15 -8.18 11.81
CA ARG A 114 -5.18 -7.88 13.27
C ARG A 114 -4.10 -8.62 14.06
N LYS A 115 -3.72 -9.82 13.60
CA LYS A 115 -2.73 -10.69 14.25
C LYS A 115 -1.28 -10.42 13.80
N GLN A 116 -1.05 -9.43 12.95
CA GLN A 116 0.25 -9.16 12.33
C GLN A 116 0.88 -7.85 12.82
N LYS A 117 2.20 -7.88 13.05
CA LYS A 117 3.00 -6.66 13.20
C LYS A 117 3.75 -6.39 11.90
N ARG A 118 3.19 -5.53 11.04
CA ARG A 118 3.74 -5.24 9.70
C ARG A 118 4.80 -4.15 9.74
N ILE A 119 6.03 -4.47 10.18
CA ILE A 119 7.14 -3.50 10.20
C ILE A 119 7.67 -3.30 8.76
N LEU A 120 8.21 -4.36 8.15
CA LEU A 120 8.77 -4.31 6.78
C LEU A 120 7.69 -4.14 5.71
N MET A 121 6.51 -4.75 5.91
CA MET A 121 5.40 -4.74 4.96
C MET A 121 4.37 -3.64 5.22
N SER A 122 4.75 -2.60 5.97
CA SER A 122 3.87 -1.49 6.38
C SER A 122 3.28 -0.74 5.18
N ASN A 123 4.02 -0.68 4.06
CA ASN A 123 3.65 0.01 2.82
C ASN A 123 2.98 -0.89 1.78
N CYS A 124 3.13 -2.21 1.90
CA CYS A 124 2.60 -3.17 0.92
C CYS A 124 1.07 -3.09 0.85
N GLY A 125 0.54 -2.91 -0.35
CA GLY A 125 -0.90 -2.74 -0.61
C GLY A 125 -1.46 -1.35 -0.30
N LYS A 126 -0.61 -0.35 0.03
CA LYS A 126 -1.06 1.01 0.40
C LYS A 126 -0.55 2.14 -0.49
N ILE A 127 0.63 1.94 -1.09
CA ILE A 127 1.29 2.92 -1.95
C ILE A 127 1.60 2.30 -3.31
N ASN A 128 1.61 3.15 -4.33
CA ASN A 128 2.06 2.80 -5.65
C ASN A 128 3.57 2.53 -5.60
N PRO A 129 4.04 1.30 -5.92
CA PRO A 129 5.45 0.93 -5.80
C PRO A 129 6.36 1.71 -6.75
N LEU A 130 5.81 2.38 -7.76
CA LEU A 130 6.53 3.21 -8.71
C LEU A 130 6.46 4.71 -8.38
N SER A 131 5.71 5.12 -7.36
CA SER A 131 5.62 6.52 -6.92
C SER A 131 6.68 6.83 -5.88
N LEU A 132 7.69 7.59 -6.30
CA LEU A 132 8.70 8.16 -5.40
C LEU A 132 8.08 9.11 -4.36
N HIS A 133 7.05 9.88 -4.77
CA HIS A 133 6.36 10.83 -3.90
C HIS A 133 5.65 10.12 -2.75
N GLN A 134 4.86 9.07 -3.05
CA GLN A 134 4.16 8.31 -2.01
C GLN A 134 5.13 7.57 -1.09
N TYR A 135 6.23 7.02 -1.63
CA TYR A 135 7.24 6.35 -0.82
C TYR A 135 7.86 7.29 0.21
N ILE A 136 8.29 8.49 -0.21
CA ILE A 136 8.89 9.47 0.70
C ILE A 136 7.85 10.03 1.67
N ALA A 137 6.64 10.35 1.22
CA ALA A 137 5.56 10.82 2.08
C ALA A 137 5.22 9.81 3.19
N ASN A 138 5.44 8.51 2.92
CA ASN A 138 5.29 7.45 3.92
C ASN A 138 6.60 7.08 4.67
N GLY A 139 7.55 8.01 4.77
CA GLY A 139 8.79 7.85 5.54
C GLY A 139 9.95 7.17 4.80
N GLY A 140 9.78 6.90 3.50
CA GLY A 140 10.81 6.37 2.62
C GLY A 140 12.08 7.21 2.66
N TYR A 141 13.24 6.55 2.57
CA TYR A 141 14.58 7.14 2.73
C TYR A 141 14.88 7.85 4.06
N GLY A 142 13.97 7.85 5.04
CA GLY A 142 14.26 8.42 6.37
C GLY A 142 15.47 7.74 7.03
N GLY A 143 15.54 6.41 6.97
CA GLY A 143 16.68 5.62 7.46
C GLY A 143 17.98 5.92 6.72
N LEU A 144 17.95 6.02 5.39
CA LEU A 144 19.12 6.38 4.59
C LEU A 144 19.63 7.79 4.93
N THR A 145 18.73 8.76 5.02
CA THR A 145 19.06 10.15 5.34
C THR A 145 19.72 10.27 6.71
N ARG A 146 19.27 9.47 7.69
CA ARG A 146 19.90 9.38 9.01
C ARG A 146 21.27 8.71 8.92
N ALA A 147 21.37 7.57 8.24
CA ALA A 147 22.62 6.82 8.09
C ALA A 147 23.74 7.67 7.44
N LEU A 148 23.42 8.51 6.47
CA LEU A 148 24.37 9.44 5.82
C LEU A 148 24.95 10.51 6.77
N LYS A 149 24.37 10.70 7.95
CA LYS A 149 24.87 11.62 9.00
C LYS A 149 25.67 10.90 10.08
N LEU A 150 25.72 9.57 10.05
CA LEU A 150 26.43 8.73 11.01
C LEU A 150 27.76 8.26 10.44
N SER A 151 28.69 7.87 11.31
CA SER A 151 29.87 7.13 10.84
C SER A 151 29.48 5.71 10.45
N SER A 152 30.32 5.04 9.64
CA SER A 152 30.12 3.64 9.29
C SER A 152 30.02 2.74 10.53
N GLN A 153 30.81 3.05 11.58
CA GLN A 153 30.81 2.28 12.82
C GLN A 153 29.50 2.46 13.60
N ASP A 154 28.98 3.68 13.69
CA ASP A 154 27.70 3.94 14.36
C ASP A 154 26.54 3.21 13.67
N VAL A 155 26.54 3.16 12.32
CA VAL A 155 25.53 2.40 11.57
C VAL A 155 25.61 0.91 11.89
N ILE A 156 26.82 0.34 11.92
CA ILE A 156 27.05 -1.07 12.28
C ILE A 156 26.54 -1.34 13.70
N ASP A 157 26.90 -0.49 14.66
CA ASP A 157 26.54 -0.70 16.06
C ASP A 157 25.03 -0.56 16.29
N GLU A 158 24.34 0.32 15.56
CA GLU A 158 22.88 0.38 15.60
C GLU A 158 22.22 -0.89 15.07
N VAL A 159 22.74 -1.47 13.96
CA VAL A 159 22.24 -2.74 13.44
C VAL A 159 22.50 -3.88 14.44
N LYS A 160 23.67 -3.90 15.10
CA LYS A 160 23.96 -4.87 16.18
C LYS A 160 22.96 -4.74 17.33
N VAL A 161 22.73 -3.51 17.82
CA VAL A 161 21.81 -3.23 18.93
C VAL A 161 20.38 -3.62 18.58
N SER A 162 19.97 -3.51 17.31
CA SER A 162 18.63 -3.94 16.86
C SER A 162 18.38 -5.45 17.00
N GLY A 163 19.45 -6.26 17.13
CA GLY A 163 19.36 -7.72 17.17
C GLY A 163 18.91 -8.33 15.83
N LEU A 164 19.08 -7.61 14.71
CA LEU A 164 18.72 -8.12 13.39
C LEU A 164 19.54 -9.37 13.06
N ARG A 165 18.84 -10.39 12.54
CA ARG A 165 19.41 -11.65 12.09
C ARG A 165 19.10 -11.86 10.61
N GLY A 166 19.99 -12.56 9.91
CA GLY A 166 19.84 -12.90 8.50
C GLY A 166 18.55 -13.68 8.23
N ARG A 167 17.68 -13.13 7.38
CA ARG A 167 16.36 -13.71 7.07
C ARG A 167 16.38 -14.72 5.91
N GLY A 168 17.55 -15.00 5.34
CA GLY A 168 17.73 -15.99 4.28
C GLY A 168 17.79 -17.45 4.74
N GLY A 169 17.69 -17.73 6.05
CA GLY A 169 17.63 -19.08 6.61
C GLY A 169 18.55 -19.28 7.82
N ALA A 170 19.86 -19.09 7.64
CA ALA A 170 20.86 -19.41 8.67
C ALA A 170 20.79 -18.55 9.95
N GLY A 171 20.23 -17.33 9.88
CA GLY A 171 20.00 -16.51 11.07
C GLY A 171 21.27 -15.98 11.74
N PHE A 172 22.37 -15.77 11.03
CA PHE A 172 23.55 -15.10 11.59
C PHE A 172 23.23 -13.65 11.99
N PRO A 173 23.86 -13.10 13.05
CA PRO A 173 23.77 -11.68 13.37
C PRO A 173 24.13 -10.83 12.14
N THR A 174 23.30 -9.83 11.83
CA THR A 174 23.49 -8.98 10.64
C THR A 174 24.47 -7.84 10.88
N GLY A 175 24.52 -7.32 12.11
CA GLY A 175 25.45 -6.26 12.53
C GLY A 175 26.76 -6.81 13.05
#